data_AF-A0A3Q0GAC3-F1
#
_entry.id   AF-A0A3Q0GAC3-F1
#
_cell.length_a   1.000
_cell.length_b   1.000
_cell.length_c   1.000
_cell.angle_alpha   90.00
_cell.angle_beta   90.00
_cell.angle_gamma   90.00
#
_symmetry.space_group_name_H-M   'P 1'
#
loop_
_entity.id
_entity.type
_entity.pdbx_description
1 polymer ?
#
loop_
_entity_poly.entity_id
_entity_poly.type
_entity_poly.pdbx_seq_one_letter_code
_entity_poly.pdbx_strand_id
1 'polypeptide(L)'
;MRKWNRAGITLPPTSVTEPHLPALPSPCQTPASLISPALLHWAACRAEPRHTPAPTLHARSLQATQLLCSIEHPALTGMLLLLLASALSCWGQEADPFPLPALHTFTMQLLAEFNRTTVQFLGNASLDGVLTHSLQGREASQHLPLESPDQWEKTKRSLETYLSYFEDIVHLAARERNVQYPLRLHCTLGCQLFPSGTSQGFHEVSLSGEEFLIFLPQRPPNASWELQRPKENDPLGPFILKWLNSFPQTTSHLQAFLKTQCPDFMRKHPWRDSSKRRDARSHTSLVLGLTLGAFALAGLAIGIFLCTGGRT
;
A
#
# COMPACT_ATOMS: atom_id res chain seq x y z
N MET A 1 50.07 -8.32 90.46
CA MET A 1 48.99 -9.03 91.21
C MET A 1 48.01 -9.65 90.20
N ARG A 2 47.26 -10.69 90.59
CA ARG A 2 46.09 -11.30 89.91
C ARG A 2 46.04 -11.26 88.36
N LYS A 3 46.39 -12.40 87.73
CA LYS A 3 45.72 -12.85 86.48
C LYS A 3 44.25 -13.15 86.80
N TRP A 4 43.35 -13.01 85.82
CA TRP A 4 42.07 -13.73 85.76
C TRP A 4 41.85 -14.29 84.36
N ASN A 5 41.12 -15.41 84.26
CA ASN A 5 41.05 -16.24 83.07
C ASN A 5 39.73 -16.11 82.30
N ARG A 6 39.85 -16.34 80.98
CA ARG A 6 38.84 -16.85 80.04
C ARG A 6 37.60 -17.50 80.69
N ALA A 7 36.43 -16.91 80.43
CA ALA A 7 35.16 -17.62 80.33
C ALA A 7 34.72 -17.58 78.85
N GLY A 8 34.11 -18.66 78.35
CA GLY A 8 33.66 -18.73 76.96
C GLY A 8 32.21 -18.29 76.80
N ILE A 9 31.87 -17.69 75.65
CA ILE A 9 30.49 -17.48 75.21
C ILE A 9 30.35 -18.10 73.82
N THR A 10 29.32 -18.92 73.64
CA THR A 10 29.05 -19.69 72.42
C THR A 10 28.61 -18.77 71.28
N LEU A 11 29.17 -18.95 70.08
CA LEU A 11 28.73 -18.26 68.87
C LEU A 11 27.39 -18.85 68.38
N PRO A 12 26.32 -18.06 68.21
CA PRO A 12 25.22 -18.43 67.33
C PRO A 12 25.69 -18.34 65.86
N PRO A 13 25.18 -19.18 64.95
CA PRO A 13 25.58 -19.13 63.54
C PRO A 13 25.02 -17.87 62.88
N THR A 14 25.89 -16.92 62.53
CA THR A 14 25.54 -15.81 61.63
C THR A 14 25.31 -16.37 60.23
N SER A 15 24.05 -16.54 59.83
CA SER A 15 23.66 -16.90 58.47
C SER A 15 24.26 -15.90 57.48
N VAL A 16 25.10 -16.38 56.56
CA VAL A 16 25.56 -15.57 55.43
C VAL A 16 24.35 -15.36 54.52
N THR A 17 23.75 -14.17 54.58
CA THR A 17 22.70 -13.77 53.64
C THR A 17 23.36 -13.53 52.28
N GLU A 18 23.36 -14.59 51.47
CA GLU A 18 23.72 -14.53 50.07
C GLU A 18 22.91 -13.42 49.37
N PRO A 19 23.55 -12.52 48.60
CA PRO A 19 22.81 -11.48 47.88
C PRO A 19 22.01 -12.13 46.76
N HIS A 20 20.73 -12.40 47.01
CA HIS A 20 19.80 -12.95 46.03
C HIS A 20 19.82 -12.10 44.74
N LEU A 21 20.48 -12.59 43.70
CA LEU A 21 20.24 -12.10 42.34
C LEU A 21 18.76 -12.34 42.03
N PRO A 22 18.03 -11.33 41.52
CA PRO A 22 16.73 -11.60 40.93
C PRO A 22 16.94 -12.53 39.74
N ALA A 23 16.29 -13.70 39.77
CA ALA A 23 16.40 -14.68 38.70
C ALA A 23 15.98 -14.06 37.36
N LEU A 24 16.70 -14.40 36.28
CA LEU A 24 16.25 -14.00 34.94
C LEU A 24 14.84 -14.58 34.70
N PRO A 25 13.87 -13.77 34.27
CA PRO A 25 12.56 -14.30 33.89
C PRO A 25 12.73 -15.24 32.69
N SER A 26 12.13 -16.42 32.79
CA SER A 26 12.18 -17.42 31.73
C SER A 26 11.37 -16.96 30.50
N PRO A 27 11.79 -17.32 29.26
CA PRO A 27 11.26 -16.74 28.03
C PRO A 27 9.91 -17.37 27.61
N CYS A 28 8.90 -17.33 28.50
CA CYS A 28 7.59 -17.97 28.29
C CYS A 28 6.40 -17.27 28.98
N GLN A 29 6.46 -15.95 29.18
CA GLN A 29 5.33 -15.15 29.70
C GLN A 29 5.12 -13.84 28.91
N THR A 30 4.57 -13.95 27.70
CA THR A 30 4.09 -12.80 26.93
C THR A 30 2.71 -12.34 27.45
N PRO A 31 2.54 -11.06 27.85
CA PRO A 31 1.25 -10.51 28.24
C PRO A 31 0.39 -10.21 27.01
N ALA A 32 -0.18 -11.26 26.40
CA ALA A 32 -0.95 -11.20 25.16
C ALA A 32 -2.37 -10.57 25.28
N SER A 33 -2.56 -9.66 26.23
CA SER A 33 -3.88 -9.22 26.74
C SER A 33 -4.08 -7.70 26.84
N LEU A 34 -3.16 -6.87 26.35
CA LEU A 34 -3.25 -5.40 26.37
C LEU A 34 -3.35 -4.75 24.97
N ILE A 35 -3.61 -5.53 23.93
CA ILE A 35 -3.77 -5.03 22.55
C ILE A 35 -5.23 -4.57 22.34
N SER A 36 -5.48 -3.27 22.56
CA SER A 36 -6.82 -2.67 22.60
C SER A 36 -7.06 -1.66 21.45
N PRO A 37 -8.24 -1.03 21.31
CA PRO A 37 -9.19 -1.46 20.30
C PRO A 37 -9.28 -0.52 19.09
N ALA A 38 -8.26 0.31 18.82
CA ALA A 38 -8.32 1.40 17.85
C ALA A 38 -8.73 0.96 16.42
N LEU A 39 -8.19 -0.17 15.95
CA LEU A 39 -8.55 -0.75 14.64
C LEU A 39 -9.91 -1.48 14.63
N LEU A 40 -10.44 -1.87 15.80
CA LEU A 40 -11.71 -2.60 15.94
C LEU A 40 -12.90 -1.65 16.10
N HIS A 41 -12.75 -0.55 16.84
CA HIS A 41 -13.84 0.37 17.19
C HIS A 41 -14.43 1.09 15.96
N TRP A 42 -13.71 1.11 14.85
CA TRP A 42 -14.12 1.71 13.58
C TRP A 42 -14.83 0.69 12.66
N ALA A 43 -14.48 -0.60 12.75
CA ALA A 43 -15.17 -1.69 12.07
C ALA A 43 -16.54 -2.01 12.69
N ALA A 44 -16.69 -1.84 14.01
CA ALA A 44 -17.91 -2.17 14.74
C ALA A 44 -19.12 -1.26 14.47
N CYS A 45 -18.92 -0.05 13.93
CA CYS A 45 -19.98 0.98 13.89
C CYS A 45 -20.89 0.98 12.64
N ARG A 46 -20.78 0.02 11.70
CA ARG A 46 -21.70 -0.05 10.54
C ARG A 46 -21.83 -1.42 9.84
N ALA A 47 -22.27 -2.44 10.57
CA ALA A 47 -22.69 -3.71 9.96
C ALA A 47 -23.87 -4.36 10.71
N GLU A 48 -25.07 -4.25 10.14
CA GLU A 48 -26.25 -5.02 10.54
C GLU A 48 -26.73 -5.81 9.30
N PRO A 49 -27.09 -7.10 9.42
CA PRO A 49 -26.98 -8.02 8.30
C PRO A 49 -28.12 -7.92 7.28
N ARG A 50 -27.80 -8.17 6.01
CA ARG A 50 -28.77 -8.58 4.98
C ARG A 50 -28.43 -9.96 4.45
N HIS A 51 -29.46 -10.78 4.29
CA HIS A 51 -29.35 -12.19 3.91
C HIS A 51 -29.29 -12.41 2.39
N THR A 52 -28.66 -13.53 2.00
CA THR A 52 -28.94 -14.36 0.79
C THR A 52 -28.70 -13.77 -0.61
N PRO A 53 -28.59 -14.62 -1.66
CA PRO A 53 -27.90 -15.93 -1.70
C PRO A 53 -26.91 -16.02 -2.88
N ALA A 54 -26.17 -17.12 -2.98
CA ALA A 54 -25.21 -17.37 -4.07
C ALA A 54 -25.89 -17.92 -5.35
N PRO A 55 -25.40 -17.58 -6.56
CA PRO A 55 -25.72 -18.28 -7.79
C PRO A 55 -24.73 -19.44 -8.06
N THR A 56 -25.25 -20.61 -8.39
CA THR A 56 -24.48 -21.68 -9.05
C THR A 56 -24.50 -21.48 -10.56
N LEU A 57 -23.39 -21.77 -11.25
CA LEU A 57 -23.33 -21.82 -12.71
C LEU A 57 -22.84 -23.19 -13.19
N HIS A 58 -23.62 -23.83 -14.05
CA HIS A 58 -23.29 -25.11 -14.66
C HIS A 58 -22.30 -24.94 -15.82
N ALA A 59 -21.22 -25.73 -15.82
CA ALA A 59 -20.40 -25.93 -17.01
C ALA A 59 -21.08 -26.91 -17.98
N ARG A 60 -21.41 -26.45 -19.20
CA ARG A 60 -21.81 -27.30 -20.33
C ARG A 60 -21.50 -26.65 -21.69
N SER A 61 -20.45 -27.11 -22.35
CA SER A 61 -20.49 -27.55 -23.77
C SER A 61 -19.09 -27.99 -24.24
N LEU A 62 -18.87 -29.30 -24.31
CA LEU A 62 -17.72 -29.90 -24.98
C LEU A 62 -18.22 -30.50 -26.30
N GLN A 63 -18.21 -29.71 -27.38
CA GLN A 63 -18.71 -30.16 -28.69
C GLN A 63 -18.11 -29.37 -29.86
N ALA A 64 -16.86 -29.68 -30.22
CA ALA A 64 -16.19 -29.16 -31.43
C ALA A 64 -15.18 -30.16 -32.04
N THR A 65 -15.25 -31.44 -31.67
CA THR A 65 -14.24 -32.47 -32.00
C THR A 65 -14.68 -33.39 -33.15
N GLN A 66 -15.24 -32.82 -34.22
CA GLN A 66 -15.60 -33.56 -35.43
C GLN A 66 -15.79 -32.61 -36.64
N LEU A 67 -14.67 -32.23 -37.29
CA LEU A 67 -14.55 -31.78 -38.70
C LEU A 67 -13.13 -31.21 -38.93
N LEU A 68 -12.16 -32.07 -39.24
CA LEU A 68 -10.86 -31.69 -39.85
C LEU A 68 -10.06 -32.94 -40.29
N CYS A 69 -10.61 -33.67 -41.26
CA CYS A 69 -9.87 -34.64 -42.07
C CYS A 69 -10.04 -34.28 -43.55
N SER A 70 -9.10 -34.73 -44.38
CA SER A 70 -9.11 -34.58 -45.85
C SER A 70 -8.93 -33.16 -46.41
N ILE A 71 -7.80 -32.52 -46.06
CA ILE A 71 -7.08 -31.67 -47.04
C ILE A 71 -5.61 -32.11 -47.04
N GLU A 72 -5.19 -32.75 -48.13
CA GLU A 72 -3.77 -32.97 -48.44
C GLU A 72 -3.14 -31.62 -48.85
N HIS A 73 -2.00 -31.24 -48.25
CA HIS A 73 -0.96 -30.28 -48.71
C HIS A 73 -0.13 -29.83 -47.48
N PRO A 74 0.86 -30.62 -47.01
CA PRO A 74 1.43 -30.47 -45.66
C PRO A 74 2.12 -29.12 -45.37
N ALA A 75 2.65 -28.44 -46.39
CA ALA A 75 3.32 -27.14 -46.22
C ALA A 75 2.35 -26.00 -45.83
N LEU A 76 1.16 -25.96 -46.43
CA LEU A 76 0.15 -24.95 -46.13
C LEU A 76 -0.50 -25.21 -44.76
N THR A 77 -0.78 -26.46 -44.43
CA THR A 77 -1.33 -26.83 -43.11
C THR A 77 -0.37 -26.47 -41.97
N GLY A 78 0.93 -26.69 -42.15
CA GLY A 78 1.95 -26.30 -41.16
C GLY A 78 2.05 -24.78 -40.98
N MET A 79 2.02 -24.01 -42.07
CA MET A 79 2.05 -22.55 -42.00
C MET A 79 0.77 -21.97 -41.37
N LEU A 80 -0.40 -22.54 -41.69
CA LEU A 80 -1.68 -22.15 -41.08
C LEU A 80 -1.72 -22.50 -39.58
N LEU A 81 -1.19 -23.66 -39.17
CA LEU A 81 -1.06 -24.03 -37.75
C LEU A 81 -0.13 -23.09 -36.99
N LEU A 82 0.98 -22.66 -37.59
CA LEU A 82 1.89 -21.67 -36.99
C LEU A 82 1.22 -20.29 -36.85
N LEU A 83 0.47 -19.85 -37.85
CA LEU A 83 -0.29 -18.58 -37.80
C LEU A 83 -1.39 -18.65 -36.73
N LEU A 84 -2.17 -19.74 -36.68
CA LEU A 84 -3.18 -19.96 -35.64
C LEU A 84 -2.56 -20.07 -34.24
N ALA A 85 -1.42 -20.74 -34.09
CA ALA A 85 -0.68 -20.80 -32.83
C ALA A 85 -0.21 -19.41 -32.39
N SER A 86 0.26 -18.56 -33.31
CA SER A 86 0.67 -17.17 -33.01
C SER A 86 -0.50 -16.26 -32.61
N ALA A 87 -1.70 -16.52 -33.16
CA ALA A 87 -2.92 -15.83 -32.75
C ALA A 87 -3.40 -16.30 -31.37
N LEU A 88 -3.36 -17.61 -31.11
CA LEU A 88 -3.78 -18.21 -29.83
C LEU A 88 -2.81 -17.90 -28.69
N SER A 89 -1.50 -17.78 -28.94
CA SER A 89 -0.51 -17.38 -27.92
C SER A 89 -0.64 -15.92 -27.47
N CYS A 90 -1.47 -15.11 -28.13
CA CYS A 90 -1.83 -13.76 -27.67
C CYS A 90 -2.94 -13.79 -26.59
N TRP A 91 -3.75 -14.85 -26.52
CA TRP A 91 -4.83 -15.01 -25.54
C TRP A 91 -4.39 -15.93 -24.38
N GLY A 92 -3.29 -15.54 -23.73
CA GLY A 92 -2.65 -16.31 -22.65
C GLY A 92 -2.39 -15.53 -21.35
N GLN A 93 -2.67 -14.22 -21.30
CA GLN A 93 -2.48 -13.39 -20.11
C GLN A 93 -3.49 -12.23 -20.11
N GLU A 94 -4.52 -12.29 -19.26
CA GLU A 94 -5.46 -11.18 -19.04
C GLU A 94 -4.81 -10.11 -18.15
N ALA A 95 -3.88 -9.36 -18.75
CA ALA A 95 -3.36 -8.11 -18.21
C ALA A 95 -3.96 -6.96 -19.03
N ASP A 96 -4.72 -6.08 -18.38
CA ASP A 96 -5.36 -4.92 -19.03
C ASP A 96 -4.34 -4.18 -19.91
N PRO A 97 -4.54 -4.10 -21.25
CA PRO A 97 -3.50 -3.63 -22.19
C PRO A 97 -2.98 -2.22 -21.90
N PHE A 98 -3.80 -1.41 -21.22
CA PHE A 98 -3.37 -0.21 -20.51
C PHE A 98 -4.11 -0.19 -19.16
N PRO A 99 -3.43 -0.12 -18.00
CA PRO A 99 -4.11 0.11 -16.74
C PRO A 99 -4.80 1.47 -16.81
N LEU A 100 -6.14 1.46 -16.75
CA LEU A 100 -6.93 2.68 -16.81
C LEU A 100 -6.48 3.65 -15.70
N PRO A 101 -6.28 4.94 -15.98
CA PRO A 101 -5.88 5.90 -14.95
C PRO A 101 -6.93 5.92 -13.83
N ALA A 102 -6.46 5.95 -12.59
CA ALA A 102 -7.34 6.07 -11.43
C ALA A 102 -8.20 7.33 -11.56
N LEU A 103 -9.53 7.17 -11.41
CA LEU A 103 -10.51 8.24 -11.45
C LEU A 103 -10.34 9.18 -10.25
N HIS A 104 -10.09 8.61 -9.07
CA HIS A 104 -9.73 9.32 -7.86
C HIS A 104 -8.59 8.61 -7.13
N THR A 105 -7.71 9.37 -6.49
CA THR A 105 -6.60 8.85 -5.68
C THR A 105 -6.52 9.60 -4.35
N PHE A 106 -6.54 8.86 -3.24
CA PHE A 106 -6.28 9.41 -1.91
C PHE A 106 -4.94 8.87 -1.40
N THR A 107 -3.99 9.77 -1.18
CA THR A 107 -2.61 9.47 -0.76
C THR A 107 -2.33 10.13 0.58
N MET A 108 -1.86 9.35 1.54
CA MET A 108 -1.35 9.79 2.85
C MET A 108 0.15 9.56 2.90
N GLN A 109 0.89 10.53 3.43
CA GLN A 109 2.34 10.44 3.62
C GLN A 109 2.69 10.75 5.08
N LEU A 110 3.61 9.97 5.64
CA LEU A 110 4.14 10.14 6.99
C LEU A 110 5.66 9.98 6.96
N LEU A 111 6.35 11.10 7.19
CA LEU A 111 7.76 11.12 7.56
C LEU A 111 7.86 11.03 9.10
N ALA A 112 8.69 10.12 9.58
CA ALA A 112 8.96 9.94 11.00
C ALA A 112 10.47 9.91 11.23
N GLU A 113 10.99 10.93 11.91
CA GLU A 113 12.40 11.06 12.26
C GLU A 113 12.60 10.71 13.73
N PHE A 114 13.14 9.52 13.96
CA PHE A 114 13.41 8.97 15.27
C PHE A 114 14.84 9.27 15.72
N ASN A 115 14.96 9.80 16.94
CA ASN A 115 16.18 9.82 17.74
C ASN A 115 16.08 8.75 18.85
N ARG A 116 17.07 8.64 19.73
CA ARG A 116 17.08 7.57 20.77
C ARG A 116 15.92 7.61 21.79
N THR A 117 15.26 8.77 21.94
CA THR A 117 14.27 9.04 23.00
C THR A 117 13.10 9.93 22.54
N THR A 118 13.04 10.28 21.27
CA THR A 118 12.01 11.17 20.70
C THR A 118 11.78 10.85 19.23
N VAL A 119 10.56 11.05 18.75
CA VAL A 119 10.21 11.06 17.33
C VAL A 119 9.69 12.43 16.91
N GLN A 120 10.01 12.85 15.70
CA GLN A 120 9.32 13.95 15.01
C GLN A 120 8.52 13.38 13.85
N PHE A 121 7.21 13.58 13.88
CA PHE A 121 6.33 13.24 12.77
C PHE A 121 6.03 14.48 11.92
N LEU A 122 6.03 14.29 10.60
CA LEU A 122 5.53 15.25 9.63
C LEU A 122 4.71 14.47 8.61
N GLY A 123 3.45 14.85 8.39
CA GLY A 123 2.59 14.12 7.48
C GLY A 123 1.61 15.01 6.72
N ASN A 124 1.07 14.47 5.65
CA ASN A 124 0.03 15.09 4.84
C ASN A 124 -0.93 14.03 4.30
N ALA A 125 -2.10 14.47 3.83
CA ALA A 125 -2.94 13.66 2.96
C ALA A 125 -3.49 14.51 1.81
N SER A 126 -3.55 13.94 0.62
CA SER A 126 -4.08 14.58 -0.58
C SER A 126 -5.13 13.72 -1.27
N LEU A 127 -6.15 14.38 -1.81
CA LEU A 127 -7.19 13.80 -2.66
C LEU A 127 -7.05 14.42 -4.05
N ASP A 128 -6.78 13.60 -5.06
CA ASP A 128 -6.52 14.01 -6.46
C ASP A 128 -5.42 15.08 -6.58
N GLY A 129 -4.43 15.04 -5.68
CA GLY A 129 -3.33 16.00 -5.57
C GLY A 129 -3.67 17.29 -4.82
N VAL A 130 -4.92 17.50 -4.38
CA VAL A 130 -5.31 18.62 -3.53
C VAL A 130 -5.00 18.28 -2.07
N LEU A 131 -4.28 19.15 -1.36
CA LEU A 131 -4.00 18.97 0.08
C LEU A 131 -5.30 18.99 0.89
N THR A 132 -5.55 17.91 1.63
CA THR A 132 -6.76 17.74 2.45
C THR A 132 -6.46 17.79 3.94
N HIS A 133 -5.33 17.23 4.37
CA HIS A 133 -4.93 17.14 5.78
C HIS A 133 -3.42 17.37 5.95
N SER A 134 -3.03 17.81 7.15
CA SER A 134 -1.63 17.85 7.61
C SER A 134 -1.49 17.27 9.02
N LEU A 135 -0.28 16.85 9.34
CA LEU A 135 0.15 16.37 10.65
C LEU A 135 1.52 17.00 10.97
N GLN A 136 1.64 17.65 12.13
CA GLN A 136 2.90 18.18 12.64
C GLN A 136 3.09 17.72 14.10
N GLY A 137 4.12 16.91 14.34
CA GLY A 137 4.25 16.18 15.60
C GLY A 137 3.03 15.29 15.83
N ARG A 138 2.25 15.57 16.88
CA ARG A 138 1.00 14.85 17.19
C ARG A 138 -0.26 15.66 16.87
N GLU A 139 -0.13 16.89 16.37
CA GLU A 139 -1.26 17.72 15.98
C GLU A 139 -1.64 17.48 14.52
N ALA A 140 -2.90 17.10 14.27
CA ALA A 140 -3.45 16.89 12.93
C ALA A 140 -4.56 17.90 12.62
N SER A 141 -4.57 18.40 11.38
CA SER A 141 -5.55 19.37 10.86
C SER A 141 -6.19 18.87 9.56
N GLN A 142 -7.50 19.14 9.39
CA GLN A 142 -8.17 19.08 8.08
C GLN A 142 -8.23 20.49 7.48
N HIS A 143 -7.77 20.66 6.24
CA HIS A 143 -7.78 21.92 5.50
C HIS A 143 -9.06 22.11 4.68
N LEU A 144 -9.75 21.01 4.39
CA LEU A 144 -11.07 20.97 3.75
C LEU A 144 -12.02 20.24 4.73
N PRO A 145 -13.28 20.70 4.91
CA PRO A 145 -14.22 20.09 5.84
C PRO A 145 -14.81 18.81 5.23
N LEU A 146 -13.99 17.77 5.12
CA LEU A 146 -14.40 16.46 4.60
C LEU A 146 -15.18 15.70 5.67
N GLU A 147 -14.67 15.67 6.90
CA GLU A 147 -15.37 15.08 8.04
C GLU A 147 -16.04 16.15 8.91
N SER A 148 -17.24 15.84 9.44
CA SER A 148 -17.89 16.70 10.43
C SER A 148 -17.08 16.77 11.73
N PRO A 149 -17.21 17.84 12.56
CA PRO A 149 -16.39 18.00 13.76
C PRO A 149 -16.35 16.77 14.68
N ASP A 150 -17.52 16.21 15.04
CA ASP A 150 -17.62 15.01 15.90
C ASP A 150 -16.96 13.76 15.31
N GLN A 151 -16.80 13.72 13.99
CA GLN A 151 -16.19 12.62 13.27
C GLN A 151 -14.69 12.84 13.12
N TRP A 152 -14.25 14.06 12.77
CA TRP A 152 -12.85 14.45 12.76
C TRP A 152 -12.18 14.28 14.13
N GLU A 153 -12.88 14.60 15.23
CA GLU A 153 -12.37 14.33 16.59
C GLU A 153 -12.18 12.84 16.90
N LYS A 154 -12.89 11.93 16.23
CA LYS A 154 -12.63 10.47 16.34
C LYS A 154 -11.43 10.07 15.51
N THR A 155 -11.32 10.61 14.29
CA THR A 155 -10.17 10.40 13.39
C THR A 155 -8.86 10.85 14.02
N LYS A 156 -8.83 12.04 14.65
CA LYS A 156 -7.65 12.53 15.40
C LYS A 156 -7.22 11.58 16.53
N ARG A 157 -8.15 11.13 17.39
CA ARG A 157 -7.83 10.18 18.49
C ARG A 157 -7.33 8.83 17.96
N SER A 158 -7.89 8.36 16.84
CA SER A 158 -7.42 7.14 16.18
C SER A 158 -5.99 7.30 15.66
N LEU A 159 -5.70 8.43 14.99
CA LEU A 159 -4.37 8.78 14.50
C LEU A 159 -3.35 8.95 15.63
N GLU A 160 -3.69 9.65 16.71
CA GLU A 160 -2.83 9.79 17.89
C GLU A 160 -2.49 8.43 18.51
N THR A 161 -3.48 7.53 18.60
CA THR A 161 -3.28 6.16 19.10
C THR A 161 -2.38 5.35 18.17
N TYR A 162 -2.55 5.47 16.84
CA TYR A 162 -1.66 4.86 15.85
C TYR A 162 -0.22 5.39 15.97
N LEU A 163 -0.03 6.71 16.11
CA LEU A 163 1.29 7.32 16.23
C LEU A 163 2.03 6.85 17.50
N SER A 164 1.33 6.71 18.63
CA SER A 164 1.92 6.11 19.84
C SER A 164 2.36 4.67 19.64
N TYR A 165 1.50 3.80 19.09
CA TYR A 165 1.89 2.42 18.84
C TYR A 165 3.05 2.31 17.83
N PHE A 166 3.04 3.13 16.77
CA PHE A 166 4.12 3.19 15.79
C PHE A 166 5.45 3.66 16.42
N GLU A 167 5.40 4.64 17.32
CA GLU A 167 6.56 5.12 18.09
C GLU A 167 7.16 4.00 18.96
N ASP A 168 6.32 3.33 19.77
CA ASP A 168 6.73 2.23 20.65
C ASP A 168 7.33 1.04 19.87
N ILE A 169 6.67 0.62 18.77
CA ILE A 169 7.09 -0.51 17.95
C ILE A 169 8.44 -0.24 17.28
N VAL A 170 8.66 0.96 16.73
CA VAL A 170 9.93 1.30 16.07
C VAL A 170 11.06 1.39 17.10
N HIS A 171 10.83 1.99 18.27
CA HIS A 171 11.83 2.02 19.34
C HIS A 171 12.17 0.62 19.90
N LEU A 172 11.18 -0.26 20.03
CA LEU A 172 11.39 -1.66 20.44
C LEU A 172 12.23 -2.41 19.40
N ALA A 173 11.84 -2.37 18.13
CA ALA A 173 12.54 -3.07 17.06
C ALA A 173 13.97 -2.54 16.86
N ALA A 174 14.17 -1.22 16.96
CA ALA A 174 15.49 -0.59 16.92
C ALA A 174 16.38 -1.05 18.09
N ARG A 175 15.80 -1.25 19.29
CA ARG A 175 16.51 -1.79 20.46
C ARG A 175 16.87 -3.27 20.28
N GLU A 176 15.92 -4.11 19.85
CA GLU A 176 16.15 -5.55 19.65
C GLU A 176 17.18 -5.86 18.56
N ARG A 177 17.33 -4.98 17.56
CA ARG A 177 18.29 -5.16 16.45
C ARG A 177 19.50 -4.22 16.53
N ASN A 178 19.69 -3.50 17.64
CA ASN A 178 20.79 -2.56 17.87
C ASN A 178 20.99 -1.56 16.70
N VAL A 179 19.88 -1.05 16.18
CA VAL A 179 19.85 -0.19 14.99
C VAL A 179 20.38 1.19 15.35
N GLN A 180 21.25 1.74 14.49
CA GLN A 180 21.83 3.06 14.70
C GLN A 180 20.82 4.17 14.41
N TYR A 181 20.89 5.23 15.21
CA TYR A 181 20.08 6.45 15.09
C TYR A 181 20.91 7.59 14.46
N PRO A 182 20.28 8.59 13.80
CA PRO A 182 18.84 8.76 13.61
C PRO A 182 18.24 7.79 12.59
N LEU A 183 16.96 7.43 12.78
CA LEU A 183 16.19 6.59 11.86
C LEU A 183 15.11 7.43 11.21
N ARG A 184 15.12 7.48 9.87
CA ARG A 184 14.11 8.19 9.08
C ARG A 184 13.23 7.16 8.37
N LEU A 185 12.00 6.98 8.84
CA LEU A 185 10.99 6.22 8.11
C LEU A 185 10.15 7.19 7.29
N HIS A 186 9.94 6.89 6.01
CA HIS A 186 8.96 7.59 5.19
C HIS A 186 7.97 6.57 4.61
N CYS A 187 6.76 6.61 5.16
CA CYS A 187 5.62 5.80 4.81
C CYS A 187 4.74 6.55 3.81
N THR A 188 4.35 5.90 2.72
CA THR A 188 3.30 6.37 1.81
C THR A 188 2.24 5.29 1.72
N LEU A 189 0.98 5.64 1.93
CA LEU A 189 -0.16 4.71 1.87
C LEU A 189 -1.40 5.39 1.30
N GLY A 190 -2.34 4.60 0.79
CA GLY A 190 -3.55 5.16 0.21
C GLY A 190 -4.33 4.18 -0.64
N CYS A 191 -5.24 4.73 -1.43
CA CYS A 191 -6.02 3.94 -2.37
C CYS A 191 -6.40 4.73 -3.62
N GLN A 192 -6.69 3.98 -4.67
CA GLN A 192 -7.13 4.42 -5.98
C GLN A 192 -8.53 3.85 -6.25
N LEU A 193 -9.41 4.66 -6.84
CA LEU A 193 -10.69 4.25 -7.41
C LEU A 193 -10.59 4.29 -8.93
N PHE A 194 -11.02 3.23 -9.61
CA PHE A 194 -11.01 3.17 -11.08
C PHE A 194 -12.40 3.45 -11.67
N PRO A 195 -12.49 3.85 -12.95
CA PRO A 195 -13.77 4.08 -13.64
C PRO A 195 -14.72 2.87 -13.63
N SER A 196 -14.19 1.65 -13.50
CA SER A 196 -14.93 0.40 -13.34
C SER A 196 -15.55 0.20 -11.94
N GLY A 197 -15.33 1.13 -11.01
CA GLY A 197 -15.79 1.05 -9.61
C GLY A 197 -14.91 0.20 -8.69
N THR A 198 -13.92 -0.52 -9.25
CA THR A 198 -12.91 -1.25 -8.48
C THR A 198 -11.99 -0.30 -7.71
N SER A 199 -11.26 -0.84 -6.73
CA SER A 199 -10.32 -0.06 -5.93
C SER A 199 -9.06 -0.85 -5.58
N GLN A 200 -7.91 -0.22 -5.76
CA GLN A 200 -6.60 -0.76 -5.38
C GLN A 200 -6.06 0.05 -4.20
N GLY A 201 -5.56 -0.63 -3.18
CA GLY A 201 -4.86 -0.02 -2.08
C GLY A 201 -3.35 -0.21 -2.20
N PHE A 202 -2.57 0.74 -1.69
CA PHE A 202 -1.12 0.69 -1.67
C PHE A 202 -0.61 1.09 -0.28
N HIS A 203 0.49 0.48 0.16
CA HIS A 203 1.30 1.00 1.26
C HIS A 203 2.76 0.58 1.06
N GLU A 204 3.64 1.58 1.00
CA GLU A 204 5.08 1.44 0.89
C GLU A 204 5.75 2.11 2.07
N VAL A 205 6.93 1.61 2.45
CA VAL A 205 7.78 2.18 3.48
C VAL A 205 9.21 2.23 2.95
N SER A 206 9.84 3.40 3.13
CA SER A 206 11.25 3.62 2.88
C SER A 206 11.98 3.90 4.22
N LEU A 207 13.23 3.44 4.32
CA LEU A 207 14.08 3.55 5.50
C LEU A 207 15.38 4.28 5.13
N SER A 208 15.60 5.44 5.76
CA SER A 208 16.75 6.32 5.55
C SER A 208 17.00 6.71 4.08
N GLY A 209 15.94 6.75 3.27
CA GLY A 209 15.96 7.10 1.85
C GLY A 209 15.86 5.91 0.88
N GLU A 210 16.05 4.67 1.36
CA GLU A 210 15.96 3.45 0.54
C GLU A 210 14.56 2.81 0.60
N GLU A 211 14.10 2.25 -0.52
CA GLU A 211 12.94 1.35 -0.58
C GLU A 211 13.16 0.15 0.37
N PHE A 212 12.25 -0.03 1.34
CA PHE A 212 12.42 -1.03 2.40
C PHE A 212 11.32 -2.10 2.33
N LEU A 213 10.06 -1.71 2.47
CA LEU A 213 8.92 -2.62 2.52
C LEU A 213 7.79 -2.18 1.59
N ILE A 214 7.02 -3.14 1.11
CA ILE A 214 5.76 -2.94 0.38
C ILE A 214 4.69 -3.88 0.97
N PHE A 215 3.46 -3.38 1.08
CA PHE A 215 2.29 -4.17 1.46
C PHE A 215 1.47 -4.54 0.23
N LEU A 216 1.11 -5.81 0.13
CA LEU A 216 0.47 -6.39 -1.04
C LEU A 216 -0.94 -6.91 -0.67
N PRO A 217 -1.97 -6.03 -0.67
CA PRO A 217 -3.30 -6.29 -0.12
C PRO A 217 -4.13 -7.34 -0.89
N GLN A 218 -3.58 -7.92 -1.95
CA GLN A 218 -4.28 -8.81 -2.88
C GLN A 218 -3.56 -10.16 -3.09
N ARG A 219 -2.43 -10.43 -2.42
CA ARG A 219 -1.76 -11.73 -2.47
C ARG A 219 -2.64 -12.85 -1.85
N PRO A 220 -2.79 -14.02 -2.50
CA PRO A 220 -3.34 -15.22 -1.87
C PRO A 220 -2.28 -15.93 -0.99
N PRO A 221 -2.68 -16.62 0.10
CA PRO A 221 -4.03 -16.68 0.65
C PRO A 221 -4.41 -15.42 1.44
N ASN A 222 -3.42 -14.71 2.00
CA ASN A 222 -3.58 -13.55 2.86
C ASN A 222 -2.72 -12.38 2.36
N ALA A 223 -3.17 -11.14 2.59
CA ALA A 223 -2.35 -9.96 2.37
C ALA A 223 -1.09 -9.97 3.24
N SER A 224 0.05 -9.65 2.64
CA SER A 224 1.37 -9.70 3.27
C SER A 224 2.19 -8.45 3.01
N TRP A 225 3.16 -8.22 3.88
CA TRP A 225 4.34 -7.40 3.59
C TRP A 225 5.38 -8.22 2.82
N GLU A 226 6.20 -7.52 2.03
CA GLU A 226 7.46 -8.00 1.43
C GLU A 226 8.55 -6.93 1.49
N LEU A 227 9.81 -7.35 1.42
CA LEU A 227 10.98 -6.46 1.30
C LEU A 227 11.16 -6.05 -0.16
N GLN A 228 11.27 -4.74 -0.43
CA GLN A 228 11.46 -4.25 -1.80
C GLN A 228 12.89 -4.52 -2.32
N ARG A 229 13.89 -4.32 -1.45
CA ARG A 229 15.31 -4.56 -1.76
C ARG A 229 15.97 -5.39 -0.65
N PRO A 230 15.86 -6.73 -0.69
CA PRO A 230 16.60 -7.60 0.21
C PRO A 230 18.12 -7.35 0.08
N LYS A 231 18.77 -6.97 1.19
CA LYS A 231 20.22 -6.74 1.22
C LYS A 231 20.92 -7.98 1.77
N GLU A 232 22.00 -8.40 1.10
CA GLU A 232 22.81 -9.51 1.60
C GLU A 232 23.40 -9.15 2.97
N ASN A 233 23.34 -10.08 3.92
CA ASN A 233 23.78 -9.90 5.31
C ASN A 233 23.04 -8.82 6.13
N ASP A 234 21.86 -8.34 5.71
CA ASP A 234 20.99 -7.52 6.58
C ASP A 234 20.07 -8.39 7.48
N PRO A 235 20.25 -8.38 8.82
CA PRO A 235 19.34 -9.06 9.75
C PRO A 235 18.07 -8.24 10.10
N LEU A 236 18.00 -6.95 9.77
CA LEU A 236 16.89 -6.08 10.13
C LEU A 236 15.66 -6.35 9.25
N GLY A 237 15.81 -6.29 7.92
CA GLY A 237 14.72 -6.51 6.98
C GLY A 237 13.94 -7.81 7.22
N PRO A 238 14.59 -8.99 7.25
CA PRO A 238 13.92 -10.26 7.50
C PRO A 238 13.23 -10.35 8.88
N PHE A 239 13.78 -9.69 9.91
CA PHE A 239 13.16 -9.62 11.23
C PHE A 239 11.88 -8.76 11.22
N ILE A 240 11.95 -7.54 10.69
CA ILE A 240 10.79 -6.65 10.58
C ILE A 240 9.70 -7.29 9.71
N LEU A 241 10.09 -7.90 8.59
CA LEU A 241 9.18 -8.62 7.69
C LEU A 241 8.44 -9.76 8.41
N LYS A 242 9.16 -10.58 9.18
CA LYS A 242 8.56 -11.66 9.98
C LYS A 242 7.62 -11.10 11.06
N TRP A 243 8.03 -10.04 11.74
CA TRP A 243 7.24 -9.38 12.78
C TRP A 243 5.92 -8.84 12.20
N LEU A 244 5.99 -8.02 11.14
CA LEU A 244 4.82 -7.43 10.48
C LEU A 244 3.83 -8.47 9.93
N ASN A 245 4.32 -9.58 9.40
CA ASN A 245 3.49 -10.67 8.89
C ASN A 245 2.94 -11.61 9.99
N SER A 246 3.32 -11.42 11.26
CA SER A 246 2.83 -12.23 12.39
C SER A 246 1.56 -11.68 13.06
N PHE A 247 1.13 -10.44 12.76
CA PHE A 247 0.03 -9.77 13.46
C PHE A 247 -1.14 -9.38 12.52
N PRO A 248 -2.41 -9.65 12.89
CA PRO A 248 -3.59 -9.18 12.15
C PRO A 248 -3.65 -7.66 11.95
N GLN A 249 -3.17 -6.90 12.95
CA GLN A 249 -3.16 -5.43 12.98
C GLN A 249 -2.37 -4.84 11.79
N THR A 250 -1.26 -5.48 11.43
CA THR A 250 -0.37 -5.07 10.33
C THR A 250 -0.67 -5.82 9.02
N THR A 251 -1.60 -6.78 9.02
CA THR A 251 -1.99 -7.57 7.83
C THR A 251 -3.48 -7.38 7.49
N SER A 252 -4.38 -8.16 8.09
CA SER A 252 -5.82 -8.13 7.73
C SER A 252 -6.51 -6.81 8.07
N HIS A 253 -6.12 -6.12 9.14
CA HIS A 253 -6.70 -4.80 9.48
C HIS A 253 -6.21 -3.72 8.51
N LEU A 254 -4.93 -3.73 8.12
CA LEU A 254 -4.39 -2.86 7.08
C LEU A 254 -5.01 -3.17 5.70
N GLN A 255 -5.24 -4.45 5.40
CA GLN A 255 -5.99 -4.85 4.20
C GLN A 255 -7.41 -4.28 4.19
N ALA A 256 -8.11 -4.30 5.33
CA ALA A 256 -9.43 -3.69 5.47
C ALA A 256 -9.40 -2.16 5.30
N PHE A 257 -8.43 -1.47 5.92
CA PHE A 257 -8.18 -0.04 5.72
C PHE A 257 -8.11 0.30 4.23
N LEU A 258 -7.25 -0.43 3.51
CA LEU A 258 -6.89 -0.15 2.13
C LEU A 258 -7.95 -0.58 1.11
N LYS A 259 -8.72 -1.65 1.36
CA LYS A 259 -9.68 -2.22 0.39
C LYS A 259 -11.13 -1.76 0.56
N THR A 260 -11.56 -1.38 1.77
CA THR A 260 -12.94 -0.91 1.99
C THR A 260 -12.95 0.52 2.51
N GLN A 261 -12.20 0.78 3.58
CA GLN A 261 -12.39 1.99 4.38
C GLN A 261 -11.88 3.27 3.67
N CYS A 262 -10.70 3.22 3.04
CA CYS A 262 -10.14 4.32 2.23
C CYS A 262 -10.97 4.56 0.94
N PRO A 263 -11.35 3.54 0.15
CA PRO A 263 -12.28 3.72 -0.98
C PRO A 263 -13.63 4.32 -0.57
N ASP A 264 -14.18 3.91 0.57
CA ASP A 264 -15.44 4.45 1.10
C ASP A 264 -15.31 5.87 1.67
N PHE A 265 -14.09 6.34 2.00
CA PHE A 265 -13.84 7.74 2.29
C PHE A 265 -13.96 8.56 1.00
N MET A 266 -13.22 8.19 -0.05
CA MET A 266 -13.31 8.88 -1.36
C MET A 266 -14.74 8.89 -1.94
N ARG A 267 -15.49 7.77 -1.83
CA ARG A 267 -16.90 7.70 -2.29
C ARG A 267 -17.84 8.65 -1.54
N LYS A 268 -17.56 8.99 -0.27
CA LYS A 268 -18.35 9.96 0.52
C LYS A 268 -17.91 11.40 0.31
N HIS A 269 -16.66 11.61 -0.09
CA HIS A 269 -16.06 12.92 -0.30
C HIS A 269 -15.62 13.09 -1.77
N PRO A 270 -16.52 12.93 -2.77
CA PRO A 270 -16.16 13.05 -4.17
C PRO A 270 -15.73 14.50 -4.45
N TRP A 271 -14.45 14.68 -4.78
CA TRP A 271 -13.90 16.01 -5.05
C TRP A 271 -14.47 16.55 -6.36
N ARG A 272 -15.53 17.36 -6.25
CA ARG A 272 -16.10 18.11 -7.37
C ARG A 272 -15.15 19.26 -7.70
N ASP A 273 -14.22 18.98 -8.60
CA ASP A 273 -13.25 19.95 -9.10
C ASP A 273 -13.94 21.06 -9.91
N SER A 274 -14.37 22.10 -9.20
CA SER A 274 -14.92 23.34 -9.78
C SER A 274 -13.86 24.19 -10.49
N SER A 275 -12.59 23.77 -10.48
CA SER A 275 -11.46 24.47 -11.11
C SER A 275 -10.99 23.83 -12.43
N LYS A 276 -11.30 22.54 -12.67
CA LYS A 276 -11.10 21.85 -13.96
C LYS A 276 -12.11 22.25 -15.03
N ARG A 277 -12.48 23.53 -15.07
CA ARG A 277 -12.72 24.24 -16.33
C ARG A 277 -11.43 24.94 -16.81
N ARG A 278 -10.35 24.17 -16.88
CA ARG A 278 -9.21 24.46 -17.76
C ARG A 278 -9.38 23.57 -18.97
N ASP A 279 -9.59 24.18 -20.13
CA ASP A 279 -9.95 23.46 -21.35
C ASP A 279 -8.90 22.39 -21.67
N ALA A 280 -9.38 21.18 -21.97
CA ALA A 280 -8.56 20.16 -22.63
C ALA A 280 -8.22 20.71 -24.02
N ARG A 281 -7.04 21.36 -24.12
CA ARG A 281 -6.66 22.25 -25.22
C ARG A 281 -6.78 21.49 -26.54
N SER A 282 -7.83 21.79 -27.29
CA SER A 282 -8.35 20.84 -28.27
C SER A 282 -7.42 20.74 -29.47
N HIS A 283 -6.70 19.61 -29.54
CA HIS A 283 -5.78 19.30 -30.65
C HIS A 283 -6.51 19.31 -32.01
N THR A 284 -7.84 19.22 -32.03
CA THR A 284 -8.69 19.46 -33.21
C THR A 284 -8.35 20.76 -33.93
N SER A 285 -8.04 21.86 -33.22
CA SER A 285 -7.67 23.13 -33.84
C SER A 285 -6.34 23.05 -34.60
N LEU A 286 -5.33 22.39 -34.01
CA LEU A 286 -4.02 22.19 -34.63
C LEU A 286 -4.08 21.16 -35.78
N VAL A 287 -4.89 20.12 -35.63
CA VAL A 287 -5.16 19.13 -36.69
C VAL A 287 -5.91 19.78 -37.87
N LEU A 288 -6.91 20.63 -37.61
CA LEU A 288 -7.64 21.35 -38.66
C LEU A 288 -6.73 22.35 -39.39
N GLY A 289 -5.83 23.03 -38.67
CA GLY A 289 -4.80 23.88 -39.27
C GLY A 289 -3.85 23.10 -40.18
N LEU A 290 -3.39 21.91 -39.74
CA LEU A 290 -2.54 21.02 -40.54
C LEU A 290 -3.25 20.48 -41.79
N THR A 291 -4.50 20.04 -41.69
CA THR A 291 -5.23 19.53 -42.86
C THR A 291 -5.55 20.63 -43.87
N LEU A 292 -6.01 21.81 -43.41
CA LEU A 292 -6.23 22.95 -44.29
C LEU A 292 -4.93 23.43 -44.97
N GLY A 293 -3.81 23.45 -44.24
CA GLY A 293 -2.49 23.75 -44.81
C GLY A 293 -2.05 22.73 -45.87
N ALA A 294 -2.25 21.44 -45.61
CA ALA A 294 -1.94 20.38 -46.58
C ALA A 294 -2.79 20.48 -47.85
N PHE A 295 -4.11 20.75 -47.73
CA PHE A 295 -4.98 20.96 -48.88
C PHE A 295 -4.59 22.21 -49.70
N ALA A 296 -4.20 23.30 -49.04
CA ALA A 296 -3.73 24.51 -49.73
C ALA A 296 -2.43 24.25 -50.53
N LEU A 297 -1.48 23.51 -49.96
CA LEU A 297 -0.24 23.12 -50.65
C LEU A 297 -0.50 22.16 -51.82
N ALA A 298 -1.40 21.19 -51.66
CA ALA A 298 -1.81 20.29 -52.73
C ALA A 298 -2.51 21.04 -53.87
N GLY A 299 -3.42 21.96 -53.55
CA GLY A 299 -4.09 22.83 -54.53
C GLY A 299 -3.11 23.72 -55.29
N LEU A 300 -2.10 24.29 -54.60
CA LEU A 300 -1.03 25.05 -55.24
C LEU A 300 -0.21 24.18 -56.20
N ALA A 301 0.18 22.97 -55.79
CA ALA A 301 0.96 22.05 -56.61
C ALA A 301 0.20 21.60 -57.87
N ILE A 302 -1.10 21.29 -57.74
CA ILE A 302 -1.98 20.95 -58.88
C ILE A 302 -2.16 22.17 -59.80
N GLY A 303 -2.38 23.36 -59.25
CA GLY A 303 -2.48 24.61 -60.02
C GLY A 303 -1.21 24.91 -60.82
N ILE A 304 -0.04 24.76 -60.19
CA ILE A 304 1.26 24.88 -60.88
C ILE A 304 1.35 23.84 -62.00
N PHE A 305 1.11 22.55 -61.73
CA PHE A 305 1.22 21.49 -62.73
C PHE A 305 0.33 21.73 -63.96
N LEU A 306 -0.92 22.16 -63.75
CA LEU A 306 -1.85 22.51 -64.83
C LEU A 306 -1.40 23.76 -65.61
N CYS A 307 -0.80 24.75 -64.96
CA CYS A 307 -0.30 25.96 -65.61
C CYS A 307 1.08 25.80 -66.27
N THR A 308 1.95 24.90 -65.79
CA THR A 308 3.31 24.70 -66.34
C THR A 308 3.40 23.62 -67.40
N GLY A 309 2.37 22.78 -67.55
CA GLY A 309 2.06 22.16 -68.84
C GLY A 309 1.86 20.65 -68.86
N GLY A 310 0.62 20.23 -69.10
CA GLY A 310 0.35 18.98 -69.82
C GLY A 310 0.63 19.18 -71.32
N ARG A 311 1.89 18.97 -71.74
CA ARG A 311 2.30 18.94 -73.16
C ARG A 311 3.18 17.74 -73.50
N THR A 312 2.57 16.56 -73.47
CA THR A 312 2.90 15.41 -74.31
C THR A 312 1.59 14.81 -74.79
#